data_AF-A0A968ALR4-F1
#
_entry.id   AF-A0A968ALR4-F1
#
_cell.length_a   1.000
_cell.length_b   1.000
_cell.length_c   1.000
_cell.angle_alpha   90.00
_cell.angle_beta   90.00
_cell.angle_gamma   90.00
#
_symmetry.space_group_name_H-M   'P 1'
#
loop_
_entity.id
_entity.type
_entity.pdbx_description
1 polymer ?
#
loop_
_entity_poly.entity_id
_entity_poly.type
_entity_poly.pdbx_seq_one_letter_code
_entity_poly.pdbx_strand_id
1 'polypeptide(L)'
;RMLKVRKEFDRLFNEGNYQSLEVTGKLQDHIITFARNYQNRWSITAVPRFLVHLIDEGQHPMGKELWEDTRIVMPIDVASWHNSITDQKIAGGFHHSESPKETLWRKGKNELLIGEVLHHFPVGFLTGEAKHD
;
A
#
# COMPACT_ATOMS: atom_id res chain seq x y z
N ARG A 1 13.81 12.56 -3.00
CA ARG A 1 13.50 11.23 -3.59
C ARG A 1 12.24 11.31 -4.47
N MET A 2 11.09 11.71 -3.94
CA MET A 2 9.81 11.70 -4.69
C MET A 2 9.79 12.52 -5.98
N LEU A 3 10.41 13.71 -6.02
CA LEU A 3 10.49 14.50 -7.26
C LEU A 3 11.29 13.79 -8.37
N LYS A 4 12.29 12.98 -8.01
CA LYS A 4 13.04 12.16 -8.99
C LYS A 4 12.14 11.07 -9.56
N VAL A 5 11.37 10.38 -8.70
CA VAL A 5 10.41 9.36 -9.13
C VAL A 5 9.33 9.97 -10.02
N ARG A 6 8.79 11.15 -9.66
CA ARG A 6 7.83 11.86 -10.51
C ARG A 6 8.38 12.15 -11.90
N LYS A 7 9.68 12.49 -12.00
CA LYS A 7 10.35 12.74 -13.29
C LYS A 7 10.57 11.45 -14.09
N GLU A 8 10.95 10.36 -13.41
CA GLU A 8 11.17 9.05 -14.04
C GLU A 8 9.88 8.40 -14.54
N PHE A 9 8.80 8.58 -13.78
CA PHE A 9 7.46 8.08 -14.08
C PHE A 9 6.54 9.22 -14.58
N ASP A 10 7.06 10.15 -15.38
CA ASP A 10 6.35 11.32 -15.92
C ASP A 10 4.89 11.01 -16.29
N ARG A 11 4.70 10.07 -17.22
CA ARG A 11 3.39 9.76 -17.80
C ARG A 11 2.42 9.21 -16.76
N LEU A 12 2.92 8.51 -15.74
CA LEU A 12 2.12 8.03 -14.61
C LEU A 12 1.49 9.19 -13.82
N PHE A 13 2.22 10.30 -13.67
CA PHE A 13 1.74 11.46 -12.90
C PHE A 13 0.99 12.49 -13.74
N ASN A 14 1.29 12.57 -15.03
CA ASN A 14 0.66 13.52 -15.95
C ASN A 14 -0.58 12.95 -16.66
N GLU A 15 -0.54 11.69 -17.07
CA GLU A 15 -1.60 11.02 -17.85
C GLU A 15 -2.28 9.87 -17.08
N GLY A 16 -1.67 9.41 -15.98
CA GLY A 16 -2.16 8.25 -15.24
C GLY A 16 -3.46 8.52 -14.48
N ASN A 17 -4.28 7.46 -14.38
CA ASN A 17 -5.51 7.51 -13.62
C ASN A 17 -5.23 7.62 -12.12
N TYR A 18 -6.19 8.16 -11.38
CA TYR A 18 -6.17 8.22 -9.93
C TYR A 18 -7.29 7.34 -9.38
N GLN A 19 -6.96 6.42 -8.48
CA GLN A 19 -7.92 5.48 -7.89
C GLN A 19 -7.75 5.44 -6.37
N SER A 20 -8.84 5.69 -5.62
CA SER A 20 -8.87 5.41 -4.18
C SER A 20 -8.78 3.91 -3.95
N LEU A 21 -7.99 3.48 -2.96
CA LEU A 21 -7.88 2.06 -2.62
C LEU A 21 -8.71 1.75 -1.38
N GLU A 22 -9.32 0.56 -1.38
CA GLU A 22 -10.00 0.02 -0.20
C GLU A 22 -8.94 -0.41 0.82
N VAL A 23 -9.18 -0.06 2.09
CA VAL A 23 -8.36 -0.51 3.22
C VAL A 23 -9.25 -1.33 4.14
N THR A 24 -8.75 -2.46 4.61
CA THR A 24 -9.43 -3.38 5.53
C THR A 24 -8.59 -3.56 6.79
N GLY A 25 -9.21 -4.11 7.84
CA GLY A 25 -8.54 -4.39 9.12
C GLY A 25 -8.76 -3.29 10.18
N LYS A 26 -8.19 -3.49 11.35
CA LYS A 26 -8.53 -2.75 12.57
C LYS A 26 -8.32 -1.23 12.48
N LEU A 27 -7.31 -0.77 11.74
CA LEU A 27 -6.97 0.65 11.61
C LEU A 27 -7.27 1.22 10.21
N GLN A 28 -8.26 0.66 9.49
CA GLN A 28 -8.61 1.09 8.14
C GLN A 28 -8.90 2.60 8.01
N ASP A 29 -9.54 3.22 9.02
CA ASP A 29 -9.92 4.64 8.99
C ASP A 29 -8.76 5.58 9.37
N HIS A 30 -7.61 5.02 9.79
CA HIS A 30 -6.42 5.74 10.21
C HIS A 30 -5.35 5.84 9.12
N ILE A 31 -5.68 5.47 7.89
CA ILE A 31 -4.77 5.59 6.75
C ILE A 31 -5.51 6.00 5.49
N ILE A 32 -4.87 6.83 4.67
CA ILE A 32 -5.34 7.18 3.32
C ILE A 32 -4.45 6.46 2.33
N THR A 33 -5.07 5.76 1.39
CA THR A 33 -4.37 5.04 0.34
C THR A 33 -4.97 5.33 -1.03
N PHE A 34 -4.12 5.51 -2.03
CA PHE A 34 -4.55 5.67 -3.40
C PHE A 34 -3.49 5.13 -4.36
N ALA A 35 -3.94 4.71 -5.53
CA ALA A 35 -3.11 4.32 -6.65
C ALA A 35 -3.10 5.41 -7.73
N ARG A 36 -1.97 5.47 -8.43
CA ARG A 36 -1.92 5.97 -9.81
C ARG A 36 -1.45 4.87 -10.74
N ASN A 37 -2.04 4.79 -11.92
CA ASN A 37 -1.63 3.82 -12.94
C ASN A 37 -1.63 4.40 -14.35
N TYR A 38 -0.66 3.96 -15.14
CA TYR A 38 -0.52 4.28 -16.56
C TYR A 38 0.11 3.07 -17.26
N GLN A 39 -0.64 2.44 -18.16
CA GLN A 39 -0.26 1.16 -18.76
C GLN A 39 0.04 0.11 -17.67
N ASN A 40 1.22 -0.51 -17.71
CA ASN A 40 1.65 -1.50 -16.73
C ASN A 40 2.32 -0.88 -15.47
N ARG A 41 2.53 0.44 -15.43
CA ARG A 41 3.19 1.12 -14.30
C ARG A 41 2.18 1.55 -13.27
N TRP A 42 2.51 1.28 -12.01
CA TRP A 42 1.69 1.61 -10.85
C TRP A 42 2.49 2.35 -9.80
N SER A 43 1.84 3.27 -9.11
CA SER A 43 2.31 3.79 -7.83
C SER A 43 1.21 3.73 -6.79
N ILE A 44 1.58 3.47 -5.54
CA ILE A 44 0.68 3.46 -4.40
C ILE A 44 1.22 4.43 -3.37
N THR A 45 0.35 5.28 -2.84
CA THR A 45 0.68 6.16 -1.73
C THR A 45 -0.11 5.71 -0.51
N ALA A 46 0.55 5.62 0.64
CA ALA A 46 -0.05 5.24 1.92
C ALA A 46 0.38 6.24 3.00
N VAL A 47 -0.57 6.99 3.55
CA VAL A 47 -0.29 8.07 4.51
C VAL A 47 -1.18 7.91 5.74
N PRO A 48 -0.60 7.73 6.94
CA PRO A 48 -1.37 7.69 8.18
C PRO A 48 -2.11 9.01 8.45
N ARG A 49 -3.25 8.91 9.11
CA ARG A 49 -4.08 10.04 9.60
C ARG A 49 -4.61 9.73 10.99
N PHE A 50 -5.02 10.77 11.73
CA PHE A 50 -5.66 10.63 13.04
C PHE A 50 -4.84 9.90 14.12
N LEU A 51 -3.53 10.13 14.13
CA LEU A 51 -2.59 9.40 15.01
C LEU A 51 -2.65 9.77 16.50
N VAL A 52 -3.26 10.90 16.86
CA VAL A 52 -3.24 11.45 18.23
C VAL A 52 -3.74 10.46 19.29
N HIS A 53 -4.66 9.55 18.93
CA HIS A 53 -5.20 8.55 19.85
C HIS A 53 -4.58 7.15 19.67
N LEU A 54 -3.63 7.00 18.73
CA LEU A 54 -3.02 5.71 18.39
C LEU A 54 -1.59 5.56 18.91
N ILE A 55 -0.86 6.64 19.11
CA ILE A 55 0.56 6.61 19.48
C ILE A 55 0.84 7.60 20.61
N ASP A 56 1.75 7.22 21.51
CA ASP A 56 2.23 8.10 22.57
C ASP A 56 3.19 9.18 22.03
N GLU A 57 3.46 10.19 22.85
CA GLU A 57 4.46 11.21 22.53
C GLU A 57 5.83 10.57 22.29
N GLY A 58 6.48 10.93 21.17
CA GLY A 58 7.77 10.37 20.76
C GLY A 58 7.69 9.01 20.05
N GLN A 59 6.51 8.40 19.94
CA GLN A 59 6.32 7.21 19.10
C GLN A 59 6.08 7.58 17.63
N HIS A 60 6.43 6.67 16.74
CA HIS A 60 6.21 6.82 15.30
C HIS A 60 5.19 5.79 14.80
N PRO A 61 4.34 6.16 13.82
CA PRO A 61 3.25 5.31 13.34
C PRO A 61 3.76 4.23 12.37
N MET A 62 4.64 3.35 12.83
CA MET A 62 5.41 2.42 12.00
C MET A 62 5.31 0.98 12.51
N GLY A 63 5.58 0.03 11.60
CA GLY A 63 5.74 -1.37 11.94
C GLY A 63 4.44 -2.17 12.10
N LYS A 64 4.60 -3.49 12.16
CA LYS A 64 3.50 -4.46 12.22
C LYS A 64 2.73 -4.42 13.54
N GLU A 65 3.40 -4.08 14.63
CA GLU A 65 2.79 -4.05 15.97
C GLU A 65 1.67 -3.01 16.06
N LEU A 66 1.88 -1.81 15.50
CA LEU A 66 0.86 -0.77 15.47
C LEU A 66 -0.23 -1.07 14.45
N TRP A 67 0.16 -1.42 13.23
CA TRP A 67 -0.79 -1.54 12.11
C TRP A 67 -1.56 -2.85 12.08
N GLU A 68 -1.17 -3.82 12.91
CA GLU A 68 -1.86 -5.11 13.12
C GLU A 68 -2.23 -5.79 11.79
N ASP A 69 -3.52 -6.04 11.56
CA ASP A 69 -4.08 -6.69 10.38
C ASP A 69 -4.51 -5.71 9.27
N THR A 70 -4.12 -4.43 9.37
CA THR A 70 -4.53 -3.39 8.42
C THR A 70 -3.89 -3.61 7.06
N ARG A 71 -4.73 -3.70 6.02
CA ARG A 71 -4.34 -4.11 4.67
C ARG A 71 -4.88 -3.16 3.61
N ILE A 72 -4.08 -2.92 2.57
CA ILE A 72 -4.53 -2.29 1.32
C ILE A 72 -5.04 -3.40 0.41
N VAL A 73 -6.26 -3.26 -0.09
CA VAL A 73 -6.76 -4.12 -1.18
C VAL A 73 -6.16 -3.62 -2.49
N MET A 74 -5.36 -4.47 -3.13
CA MET A 74 -4.62 -4.12 -4.33
C MET A 74 -5.51 -4.28 -5.57
N PRO A 75 -5.54 -3.28 -6.47
CA PRO A 75 -6.38 -3.31 -7.66
C PRO A 75 -5.79 -4.16 -8.79
N ILE A 76 -4.54 -4.60 -8.65
CA ILE A 76 -3.76 -5.29 -9.67
C ILE A 76 -2.80 -6.28 -9.02
N ASP A 77 -2.39 -7.30 -9.78
CA ASP A 77 -1.31 -8.19 -9.39
C ASP A 77 0.07 -7.67 -9.82
N VAL A 78 0.90 -7.37 -8.83
CA VAL A 78 2.29 -6.95 -8.98
C VAL A 78 3.10 -7.82 -8.03
N ALA A 79 4.03 -8.61 -8.58
CA ALA A 79 4.78 -9.58 -7.80
C ALA A 79 5.74 -8.93 -6.78
N SER A 80 6.28 -7.76 -7.09
CA SER A 80 7.17 -7.04 -6.20
C SER A 80 6.96 -5.54 -6.32
N TRP A 81 6.68 -4.92 -5.19
CA TRP A 81 6.61 -3.48 -5.01
C TRP A 81 7.94 -2.95 -4.52
N HIS A 82 8.34 -1.78 -5.00
CA HIS A 82 9.50 -1.06 -4.52
C HIS A 82 9.05 0.17 -3.73
N ASN A 83 9.43 0.25 -2.46
CA ASN A 83 9.20 1.44 -1.64
C ASN A 83 10.26 2.49 -1.98
N SER A 84 9.91 3.51 -2.76
CA SER A 84 10.85 4.51 -3.26
C SER A 84 11.36 5.49 -2.19
N ILE A 85 10.80 5.43 -0.98
CA ILE A 85 11.29 6.21 0.18
C ILE A 85 12.43 5.46 0.87
N THR A 86 12.26 4.16 1.10
CA THR A 86 13.16 3.31 1.92
C THR A 86 14.06 2.40 1.10
N ASP A 87 13.88 2.39 -0.22
CA ASP A 87 14.50 1.48 -1.20
C ASP A 87 14.22 -0.02 -0.98
N GLN A 88 13.29 -0.36 -0.08
CA GLN A 88 12.93 -1.75 0.23
C GLN A 88 12.04 -2.37 -0.85
N LYS A 89 12.17 -3.68 -1.04
CA LYS A 89 11.23 -4.47 -1.83
C LYS A 89 10.20 -5.11 -0.91
N ILE A 90 8.94 -5.04 -1.33
CA ILE A 90 7.80 -5.66 -0.65
C ILE A 90 7.22 -6.68 -1.62
N ALA A 91 7.07 -7.92 -1.17
CA ALA A 91 6.39 -8.93 -1.98
C ALA A 91 4.93 -8.53 -2.16
N GLY A 92 4.44 -8.55 -3.40
CA GLY A 92 3.00 -8.55 -3.63
C GLY A 92 2.49 -9.98 -3.70
N GLY A 93 1.19 -10.15 -3.55
CA GLY A 93 0.57 -11.46 -3.66
C GLY A 93 -0.69 -11.61 -2.82
N PHE A 94 -1.29 -12.77 -2.94
CA PHE A 94 -2.50 -13.11 -2.21
C PHE A 94 -2.16 -13.45 -0.75
N HIS A 95 -2.63 -12.64 0.18
CA HIS A 95 -2.65 -13.02 1.58
C HIS A 95 -4.00 -13.64 1.91
N HIS A 96 -3.99 -14.84 2.49
CA HIS A 96 -5.20 -15.47 2.99
C HIS A 96 -5.56 -14.78 4.31
N SER A 97 -6.66 -14.03 4.32
CA SER A 97 -7.30 -13.60 5.58
C SER A 97 -7.83 -14.85 6.27
N GLU A 98 -7.27 -15.22 7.43
CA GLU A 98 -7.79 -16.29 8.31
C GLU A 98 -9.09 -15.88 9.02
N SER A 99 -10.07 -15.32 8.31
CA SER A 99 -11.41 -15.06 8.86
C SER A 99 -12.31 -16.26 8.59
N PRO A 100 -12.67 -17.09 9.60
CA PRO A 100 -13.16 -18.45 9.35
C PRO A 100 -14.62 -18.62 8.90
N LYS A 101 -15.36 -17.61 8.42
CA LYS A 101 -16.82 -17.80 8.29
C LYS A 101 -17.55 -17.47 6.99
N GLU A 102 -16.95 -16.86 5.95
CA GLU A 102 -17.82 -16.40 4.86
C GLU A 102 -17.22 -16.20 3.46
N THR A 103 -16.32 -17.07 2.97
CA THR A 103 -15.79 -16.84 1.61
C THR A 103 -15.57 -18.11 0.77
N LEU A 104 -16.61 -18.56 0.07
CA LEU A 104 -16.54 -19.68 -0.90
C LEU A 104 -16.53 -19.23 -2.37
N TRP A 105 -16.30 -17.96 -2.71
CA TRP A 105 -16.21 -17.53 -4.13
C TRP A 105 -15.28 -16.34 -4.43
N ARG A 106 -14.44 -15.89 -3.48
CA ARG A 106 -13.38 -14.91 -3.80
C ARG A 106 -12.13 -15.64 -4.29
N LYS A 107 -11.75 -15.43 -5.56
CA LYS A 107 -10.32 -15.35 -5.93
C LYS A 107 -9.65 -14.53 -4.82
N GLY A 108 -8.56 -15.02 -4.21
CA GLY A 108 -7.88 -14.30 -3.14
C GLY A 108 -7.76 -12.82 -3.50
N LYS A 109 -8.05 -11.90 -2.57
CA LYS A 109 -7.75 -10.49 -2.83
C LYS A 109 -6.23 -10.35 -2.72
N ASN A 110 -5.60 -9.70 -3.70
CA ASN A 110 -4.21 -9.28 -3.55
C ASN A 110 -4.22 -8.15 -2.52
N GLU A 111 -3.46 -8.29 -1.45
CA GLU A 111 -3.51 -7.37 -0.31
C GLU A 111 -2.08 -7.08 0.18
N LEU A 112 -1.82 -5.86 0.63
CA LEU A 112 -0.54 -5.49 1.25
C LEU A 112 -0.74 -5.06 2.69
N LEU A 113 0.09 -5.57 3.60
CA LEU A 113 0.08 -5.15 5.00
C LEU A 113 0.66 -3.75 5.15
N ILE A 114 -0.12 -2.84 5.76
CA ILE A 114 0.36 -1.48 6.06
C ILE A 114 1.59 -1.52 6.98
N GLY A 115 1.64 -2.45 7.93
CA GLY A 115 2.80 -2.62 8.81
C GLY A 115 4.09 -2.98 8.08
N GLU A 116 4.02 -3.56 6.87
CA GLU A 116 5.18 -3.80 6.00
C GLU A 116 5.53 -2.55 5.17
N VAL A 117 4.52 -1.90 4.62
CA VAL A 117 4.67 -0.65 3.85
C VAL A 117 5.31 0.45 4.68
N LEU A 118 4.91 0.57 5.95
CA LEU A 118 5.35 1.58 6.90
C LEU A 118 6.36 1.05 7.92
N HIS A 119 7.09 -0.02 7.59
CA HIS A 119 8.00 -0.65 8.55
C HIS A 119 9.18 0.25 8.94
N HIS A 120 9.73 1.01 7.98
CA HIS A 120 10.92 1.85 8.18
C HIS A 120 10.67 3.35 8.07
N PHE A 121 9.49 3.77 7.62
CA PHE A 121 9.15 5.17 7.46
C PHE A 121 7.63 5.38 7.65
N PRO A 122 7.17 6.47 8.27
CA PRO A 122 5.76 6.68 8.59
C PRO A 122 4.89 7.01 7.37
N VAL A 123 5.46 6.99 6.16
CA VAL A 123 4.74 7.17 4.89
C VAL A 123 5.24 6.15 3.88
N GLY A 124 4.33 5.58 3.12
CA GLY A 124 4.61 4.63 2.07
C GLY A 124 4.45 5.25 0.69
N PHE A 125 5.44 5.03 -0.17
CA PHE A 125 5.32 5.31 -1.59
C PHE A 125 5.89 4.13 -2.37
N LEU A 126 5.01 3.34 -2.96
CA LEU A 126 5.36 2.14 -3.69
C LEU A 126 5.31 2.40 -5.19
N THR A 127 6.22 1.82 -5.94
CA THR A 127 6.18 1.72 -7.40
C THR A 127 6.26 0.26 -7.81
N GLY A 128 5.56 -0.12 -8.87
CA GLY A 128 5.55 -1.49 -9.38
C GLY A 128 5.14 -1.55 -10.84
N GLU A 129 5.47 -2.66 -11.48
CA GLU A 129 5.04 -2.99 -12.83
C GLU A 129 4.19 -4.25 -12.80
N ALA A 130 2.95 -4.15 -13.29
CA ALA A 130 2.07 -5.29 -13.47
C ALA A 130 2.58 -6.16 -14.62
N LYS A 131 2.40 -7.48 -14.52
CA LYS A 131 2.67 -8.36 -15.66
C LYS A 131 1.69 -8.04 -16.79
N HIS A 132 2.16 -8.07 -18.03
CA HIS A 132 1.27 -8.12 -19.19
C HIS A 132 0.68 -9.53 -19.26
N ASP A 133 -0.66 -9.61 -19.27
CA ASP A 133 -1.38 -10.78 -19.76
C ASP A 133 -1.22 -10.91 -21.29
#